data_AF-A0A8I1TV18-F1
#
_entry.id   AF-A0A8I1TV18-F1
#
_cell.length_a   1.000
_cell.length_b   1.000
_cell.length_c   1.000
_cell.angle_alpha   90.00
_cell.angle_beta   90.00
_cell.angle_gamma   90.00
#
_symmetry.space_group_name_H-M   'P 1'
#
loop_
_entity.id
_entity.type
_entity.pdbx_description
1 polymer ?
#
loop_
_entity_poly.entity_id
_entity_poly.type
_entity_poly.pdbx_seq_one_letter_code
_entity_poly.pdbx_strand_id
1 'polypeptide(L)'
;MSRYEAVDNPSLRQASKNARTPGDHLALTEHYENLAREMQTNAREQQNLLDHYQEKSYFYGRQAQDKQSHTWALMVKYEQAAKTSLNKAAFHRQTAARLQHRDAPAAGRRLTHAGARSAATPAMMSGSHGQVVGER
;
A
#
# COMPACT_ATOMS: atom_id res chain seq x y z
N MET A 1 13.61 -17.38 -15.45
CA MET A 1 13.42 -16.22 -14.57
C MET A 1 13.89 -16.59 -13.18
N SER A 2 14.68 -15.73 -12.55
CA SER A 2 15.08 -15.89 -11.15
C SER A 2 13.88 -15.70 -10.23
N ARG A 3 13.84 -16.35 -9.07
CA ARG A 3 12.66 -16.29 -8.17
C ARG A 3 12.27 -14.86 -7.79
N TYR A 4 13.24 -13.99 -7.51
CA TYR A 4 12.98 -12.58 -7.18
C TYR A 4 12.40 -11.75 -8.35
N GLU A 5 12.54 -12.21 -9.60
CA GLU A 5 11.98 -11.55 -10.78
C GLU A 5 10.49 -11.89 -10.99
N ALA A 6 9.96 -12.88 -10.26
CA ALA A 6 8.57 -13.31 -10.38
C ALA A 6 7.57 -12.17 -10.08
N VAL A 7 7.97 -11.21 -9.26
CA VAL A 7 7.18 -10.01 -8.92
C VAL A 7 6.86 -9.15 -10.14
N ASP A 8 7.71 -9.19 -11.18
CA ASP A 8 7.57 -8.41 -12.42
C ASP A 8 7.22 -9.28 -13.65
N ASN A 9 6.71 -10.49 -13.42
CA ASN A 9 6.27 -11.41 -14.46
C ASN A 9 5.31 -10.73 -15.48
N PRO A 10 5.57 -10.84 -16.80
CA PRO A 10 4.71 -10.27 -17.85
C PRO A 10 3.22 -10.64 -17.73
N SER A 11 2.90 -11.87 -17.34
CA SER A 11 1.52 -12.34 -17.15
C SER A 11 0.83 -11.62 -16.01
N LEU A 12 1.52 -11.37 -14.89
CA LEU A 12 0.97 -10.59 -13.77
C LEU A 12 0.80 -9.12 -14.15
N ARG A 13 1.74 -8.56 -14.91
CA ARG A 13 1.60 -7.21 -15.46
C ARG A 13 0.37 -7.11 -16.36
N GLN A 14 0.10 -8.12 -17.18
CA GLN A 14 -1.09 -8.14 -18.02
C GLN A 14 -2.37 -8.31 -17.20
N ALA A 15 -2.38 -9.21 -16.21
CA ALA A 15 -3.51 -9.38 -15.30
C ALA A 15 -3.85 -8.08 -14.55
N SER A 16 -2.83 -7.36 -14.06
CA SER A 16 -2.99 -6.06 -13.41
C SER A 16 -3.61 -5.00 -14.33
N LYS A 17 -3.20 -4.96 -15.62
CA LYS A 17 -3.81 -4.07 -16.64
C LYS A 17 -5.25 -4.44 -16.99
N ASN A 18 -5.58 -5.72 -16.94
CA ASN A 18 -6.86 -6.25 -17.35
C ASN A 18 -7.90 -6.28 -16.21
N ALA A 19 -7.49 -6.15 -14.96
CA ALA A 19 -8.38 -6.14 -13.79
C ALA A 19 -9.41 -4.98 -13.87
N ARG A 20 -10.69 -5.30 -13.70
CA ARG A 20 -11.80 -4.33 -13.77
C ARG A 20 -12.69 -4.34 -12.54
N THR A 21 -12.83 -5.50 -11.88
CA THR A 21 -13.75 -5.69 -10.77
C THR A 21 -13.02 -5.66 -9.43
N PRO A 22 -13.72 -5.37 -8.31
CA PRO A 22 -13.14 -5.56 -6.99
C PRO A 22 -12.54 -6.95 -6.78
N GLY A 23 -13.21 -8.00 -7.28
CA GLY A 23 -12.74 -9.38 -7.21
C GLY A 23 -11.40 -9.59 -7.91
N ASP A 24 -11.22 -9.03 -9.11
CA ASP A 24 -9.95 -9.12 -9.85
C ASP A 24 -8.80 -8.49 -9.04
N HIS A 25 -9.04 -7.32 -8.45
CA HIS A 25 -8.05 -6.64 -7.62
C HIS A 25 -7.78 -7.39 -6.30
N LEU A 26 -8.77 -8.03 -5.69
CA LEU A 26 -8.57 -8.86 -4.50
C LEU A 26 -7.74 -10.12 -4.83
N ALA A 27 -8.01 -10.79 -5.94
CA ALA A 27 -7.20 -11.93 -6.38
C ALA A 27 -5.73 -11.54 -6.62
N LEU A 28 -5.48 -10.37 -7.20
CA LEU A 28 -4.13 -9.83 -7.35
C LEU A 28 -3.48 -9.47 -6.00
N THR A 29 -4.26 -9.01 -5.03
CA THR A 29 -3.79 -8.76 -3.67
C THR A 29 -3.26 -10.03 -3.03
N GLU A 30 -4.06 -11.11 -3.04
CA GLU A 30 -3.66 -12.42 -2.53
C GLU A 30 -2.41 -12.95 -3.23
N HIS A 31 -2.36 -12.82 -4.56
CA HIS A 31 -1.21 -13.31 -5.32
C HIS A 31 0.09 -12.56 -4.98
N TYR A 32 0.05 -11.24 -4.84
CA TYR A 32 1.22 -10.46 -4.45
C TYR A 32 1.60 -10.67 -2.97
N GLU A 33 0.64 -10.91 -2.08
CA GLU A 33 0.94 -11.29 -0.70
C GLU A 33 1.62 -12.67 -0.60
N ASN A 34 1.20 -13.63 -1.43
CA ASN A 34 1.86 -14.92 -1.53
C ASN A 34 3.31 -14.77 -2.01
N LEU A 35 3.54 -13.99 -3.06
CA LEU A 35 4.88 -13.68 -3.55
C LEU A 35 5.71 -12.99 -2.47
N ALA A 36 5.15 -12.03 -1.73
CA ALA A 36 5.86 -11.37 -0.65
C ALA A 36 6.34 -12.37 0.42
N ARG A 37 5.48 -13.31 0.83
CA ARG A 37 5.86 -14.37 1.78
C ARG A 37 6.95 -15.27 1.24
N GLU A 38 6.85 -15.68 -0.03
CA GLU A 38 7.89 -16.49 -0.67
C GLU A 38 9.24 -15.75 -0.71
N MET A 39 9.24 -14.45 -1.06
CA MET A 39 10.45 -13.64 -1.10
C MET A 39 11.06 -13.45 0.28
N GLN A 40 10.23 -13.27 1.32
CA GLN A 40 10.71 -13.20 2.71
C GLN A 40 11.35 -14.53 3.16
N THR A 41 10.75 -15.67 2.80
CA THR A 41 11.33 -16.98 3.09
C THR A 41 12.69 -17.14 2.40
N ASN A 42 12.77 -16.85 1.09
CA ASN A 42 14.03 -16.93 0.36
C ASN A 42 15.10 -15.96 0.92
N ALA A 43 14.73 -14.75 1.35
CA ALA A 43 15.65 -13.81 1.99
C ALA A 43 16.23 -14.38 3.28
N ARG A 44 15.39 -14.99 4.14
CA ARG A 44 15.84 -15.65 5.37
C ARG A 44 16.78 -16.83 5.10
N GLU A 45 16.51 -17.61 4.06
CA GLU A 45 17.42 -18.68 3.63
C GLU A 45 18.79 -18.12 3.22
N GLN A 46 18.82 -17.00 2.49
CA GLN A 46 20.09 -16.35 2.13
C GLN A 46 20.79 -15.76 3.36
N GLN A 47 20.06 -15.18 4.32
CA GLN A 47 20.65 -14.71 5.58
C GLN A 47 21.33 -15.85 6.34
N ASN A 48 20.64 -16.98 6.53
CA ASN A 48 21.22 -18.14 7.22
C ASN A 48 22.48 -18.67 6.51
N LEU A 49 22.48 -18.65 5.17
CA LEU A 49 23.64 -19.05 4.39
C LEU A 49 24.80 -18.04 4.49
N LEU A 50 24.48 -16.74 4.54
CA LEU A 50 25.45 -15.67 4.75
C LEU A 50 26.14 -15.82 6.10
N ASP A 51 25.35 -16.03 7.16
CA ASP A 51 25.85 -16.27 8.52
C ASP A 51 26.81 -17.46 8.53
N HIS A 52 26.42 -18.56 7.87
CA HIS A 52 27.30 -19.72 7.72
C HIS A 52 28.63 -19.39 7.03
N TYR A 53 28.60 -18.65 5.91
CA TYR A 53 29.82 -18.27 5.20
C TYR A 53 30.68 -17.27 5.98
N GLN A 54 30.09 -16.48 6.87
CA GLN A 54 30.81 -15.58 7.78
C GLN A 54 31.49 -16.36 8.91
N GLU A 55 30.73 -17.18 9.63
CA GLU A 55 31.22 -18.00 10.75
C GLU A 55 32.29 -18.99 10.31
N LYS A 56 32.10 -19.62 9.14
CA LYS A 56 32.94 -20.71 8.62
C LYS A 56 33.86 -20.27 7.49
N SER A 57 34.16 -18.98 7.40
CA SER A 57 34.99 -18.39 6.34
C SER A 57 36.34 -19.12 6.14
N TYR A 58 36.95 -19.61 7.23
CA TYR A 58 38.21 -20.36 7.19
C TYR A 58 38.15 -21.66 6.37
N PHE A 59 36.98 -22.30 6.23
CA PHE A 59 36.82 -23.49 5.37
C PHE A 59 36.84 -23.16 3.88
N TYR A 60 36.55 -21.90 3.50
CA TYR A 60 36.45 -21.48 2.10
C TYR A 60 37.67 -20.69 1.61
N GLY A 61 38.56 -20.30 2.51
CA GLY A 61 39.76 -19.52 2.19
C GLY A 61 39.43 -18.27 1.38
N ARG A 62 40.11 -18.06 0.25
CA ARG A 62 39.89 -16.87 -0.61
C ARG A 62 38.48 -16.78 -1.19
N GLN A 63 37.75 -17.89 -1.33
CA GLN A 63 36.39 -17.89 -1.88
C GLN A 63 35.33 -17.41 -0.89
N ALA A 64 35.67 -17.25 0.41
CA ALA A 64 34.73 -16.83 1.43
C ALA A 64 34.09 -15.48 1.09
N GLN A 65 34.91 -14.50 0.67
CA GLN A 65 34.44 -13.14 0.36
C GLN A 65 33.47 -13.11 -0.82
N ASP A 66 33.76 -13.86 -1.89
CA ASP A 66 32.89 -13.94 -3.06
C ASP A 66 31.54 -14.58 -2.71
N LYS A 67 31.56 -15.67 -1.93
CA LYS A 67 30.35 -16.34 -1.44
C LYS A 67 29.50 -15.41 -0.58
N GLN A 68 30.12 -14.74 0.39
CA GLN A 68 29.43 -13.77 1.25
C GLN A 68 28.80 -12.65 0.44
N SER A 69 29.57 -12.03 -0.47
CA SER A 69 29.10 -10.91 -1.29
C SER A 69 27.95 -11.31 -2.20
N HIS A 70 28.03 -12.50 -2.82
CA HIS A 70 26.98 -13.02 -3.68
C HIS A 70 25.69 -13.32 -2.89
N THR A 71 25.81 -14.01 -1.75
CA THR A 71 24.66 -14.35 -0.91
C THR A 71 24.00 -13.11 -0.32
N TRP A 72 24.79 -12.12 0.12
CA TRP A 72 24.27 -10.83 0.55
C TRP A 72 23.49 -10.12 -0.57
N ALA A 73 24.05 -10.09 -1.79
CA ALA A 73 23.36 -9.49 -2.93
C ALA A 73 22.03 -10.21 -3.25
N LEU A 74 21.97 -11.53 -3.12
CA LEU A 74 20.73 -12.30 -3.29
C LEU A 74 19.71 -11.98 -2.18
N MET A 75 20.15 -11.92 -0.93
CA MET A 75 19.30 -11.54 0.21
C MET A 75 18.64 -10.19 -0.04
N VAL A 76 19.41 -9.16 -0.38
CA VAL A 76 18.90 -7.82 -0.67
C VAL A 76 17.90 -7.83 -1.84
N LYS A 77 18.16 -8.60 -2.90
CA LYS A 77 17.22 -8.74 -4.03
C LYS A 77 15.89 -9.34 -3.59
N TYR A 78 15.92 -10.38 -2.74
CA TYR A 78 14.70 -10.98 -2.21
C TYR A 78 13.94 -10.04 -1.28
N GLU A 79 14.62 -9.30 -0.40
CA GLU A 79 13.98 -8.29 0.45
C GLU A 79 13.31 -7.20 -0.37
N GLN A 80 13.99 -6.70 -1.41
CA GLN A 80 13.43 -5.70 -2.31
C GLN A 80 12.22 -6.26 -3.09
N ALA A 81 12.29 -7.52 -3.53
CA ALA A 81 11.17 -8.19 -4.20
C ALA A 81 9.97 -8.36 -3.25
N ALA A 82 10.19 -8.70 -1.98
CA ALA A 82 9.15 -8.77 -0.96
C ALA A 82 8.48 -7.41 -0.76
N LYS A 83 9.26 -6.34 -0.60
CA LYS A 83 8.76 -4.96 -0.47
C LYS A 83 7.94 -4.53 -1.68
N THR A 84 8.46 -4.78 -2.89
CA THR A 84 7.74 -4.48 -4.13
C THR A 84 6.41 -5.25 -4.21
N SER A 85 6.40 -6.51 -3.82
CA SER A 85 5.18 -7.33 -3.79
C SER A 85 4.14 -6.76 -2.83
N LEU A 86 4.54 -6.41 -1.61
CA LEU A 86 3.63 -5.78 -0.63
C LEU A 86 3.06 -4.45 -1.12
N ASN A 87 3.88 -3.62 -1.78
CA ASN A 87 3.42 -2.36 -2.37
C ASN A 87 2.35 -2.61 -3.46
N LYS A 88 2.57 -3.62 -4.32
CA LYS A 88 1.59 -4.01 -5.35
C LYS A 88 0.31 -4.56 -4.73
N ALA A 89 0.41 -5.40 -3.70
CA ALA A 89 -0.76 -5.88 -2.97
C ALA A 89 -1.57 -4.73 -2.36
N ALA A 90 -0.90 -3.77 -1.71
CA ALA A 90 -1.55 -2.59 -1.13
C ALA A 90 -2.27 -1.74 -2.19
N PHE A 91 -1.63 -1.51 -3.34
CA PHE A 91 -2.25 -0.81 -4.47
C PHE A 91 -3.54 -1.50 -4.94
N HIS A 92 -3.50 -2.83 -5.11
CA HIS A 92 -4.66 -3.60 -5.55
C HIS A 92 -5.78 -3.59 -4.49
N ARG A 93 -5.44 -3.75 -3.21
CA ARG A 93 -6.39 -3.65 -2.09
C ARG A 93 -7.10 -2.29 -2.05
N GLN A 94 -6.35 -1.20 -2.19
CA GLN A 94 -6.91 0.16 -2.22
C GLN A 94 -7.83 0.37 -3.43
N THR A 95 -7.47 -0.19 -4.58
CA THR A 95 -8.28 -0.11 -5.80
C THR A 95 -9.59 -0.89 -5.64
N ALA A 96 -9.54 -2.10 -5.08
CA ALA A 96 -10.74 -2.90 -4.80
C ALA A 96 -11.71 -2.14 -3.88
N ALA A 97 -11.20 -1.58 -2.77
CA ALA A 97 -12.02 -0.82 -1.82
C ALA A 97 -12.69 0.41 -2.48
N ARG A 98 -11.98 1.10 -3.38
CA ARG A 98 -12.54 2.23 -4.13
C ARG A 98 -13.66 1.81 -5.07
N LEU A 99 -13.50 0.69 -5.77
CA LEU A 99 -14.53 0.15 -6.67
C LEU A 99 -15.77 -0.28 -5.88
N GLN A 100 -15.59 -0.98 -4.75
CA GLN A 100 -16.70 -1.37 -3.86
C GLN A 100 -17.48 -0.16 -3.33
N HIS A 101 -16.79 0.90 -2.92
CA HIS A 101 -17.46 2.13 -2.48
C HIS A 101 -18.20 2.84 -3.62
N ARG A 102 -17.71 2.76 -4.86
CA ARG A 102 -18.38 3.33 -6.03
C ARG A 102 -19.65 2.55 -6.39
N ASP A 103 -19.59 1.23 -6.28
CA ASP A 103 -20.67 0.33 -6.67
C ASP A 103 -21.71 0.15 -5.54
N ALA A 104 -21.41 0.66 -4.33
CA ALA A 104 -22.39 0.73 -3.25
C ALA A 104 -23.56 1.65 -3.66
N PRO A 105 -24.82 1.19 -3.54
CA PRO A 105 -25.97 2.05 -3.81
C PRO A 105 -25.91 3.25 -2.87
N ALA A 106 -26.29 4.44 -3.37
CA ALA A 106 -26.32 5.69 -2.62
C ALA A 106 -27.32 5.61 -1.44
N ALA A 107 -26.99 4.87 -0.40
CA ALA A 107 -27.75 4.78 0.82
C ALA A 107 -27.46 6.06 1.62
N GLY A 108 -28.28 7.09 1.39
CA GLY A 108 -28.37 8.22 2.30
C GLY A 108 -27.99 9.58 1.73
N ARG A 109 -28.65 10.02 0.64
CA ARG A 109 -29.00 11.44 0.54
C ARG A 109 -30.46 11.62 0.93
N ARG A 110 -30.73 11.54 2.24
CA ARG A 110 -31.98 12.03 2.81
C ARG A 110 -32.08 13.52 2.47
N LEU A 111 -32.87 13.86 1.45
CA LEU A 111 -33.35 15.21 1.23
C LEU A 111 -34.27 15.57 2.39
N THR A 112 -33.73 16.21 3.42
CA THR A 112 -34.54 16.88 4.44
C THR A 112 -35.20 18.09 3.80
N HIS A 113 -36.33 17.86 3.13
CA HIS A 113 -37.31 18.89 2.84
C HIS A 113 -38.16 19.08 4.11
N ALA A 114 -37.57 19.67 5.14
CA ALA A 114 -38.35 20.16 6.27
C ALA A 114 -38.87 21.55 5.89
N GLY A 115 -40.08 21.58 5.34
CA GLY A 115 -40.85 22.80 5.26
C GLY A 115 -41.07 23.36 6.65
N ALA A 116 -40.56 24.56 6.90
CA ALA A 116 -41.01 25.41 7.99
C ALA A 116 -41.38 26.76 7.39
N ARG A 117 -42.68 26.89 7.09
CA ARG A 117 -43.35 28.19 7.05
C ARG A 117 -43.21 28.83 8.43
N SER A 118 -42.71 30.05 8.50
CA SER A 118 -43.29 31.07 9.39
C SER A 118 -42.82 32.45 8.98
N ALA A 119 -43.80 33.27 8.64
CA ALA A 119 -43.70 34.70 8.45
C ALA A 119 -43.44 35.39 9.80
N ALA A 120 -42.57 36.40 9.81
CA ALA A 120 -42.69 37.60 10.64
C ALA A 120 -41.53 38.56 10.35
N THR A 121 -41.79 39.58 9.54
CA THR A 121 -41.31 40.96 9.75
C THR A 121 -42.51 41.75 10.34
N PRO A 122 -42.36 42.93 10.99
CA PRO A 122 -41.21 43.85 11.02
C PRO A 122 -40.92 44.51 12.41
N ALA A 123 -39.79 45.24 12.54
CA ALA A 123 -39.60 46.48 13.35
C ALA A 123 -38.09 46.80 13.42
N MET A 124 -37.59 47.82 12.71
CA MET A 124 -37.45 49.23 13.13
C MET A 124 -36.42 49.47 14.27
N MET A 125 -35.38 50.21 13.88
CA MET A 125 -34.65 51.25 14.65
C MET A 125 -33.50 50.87 15.62
N SER A 126 -32.33 51.40 15.22
CA SER A 126 -31.40 52.21 16.02
C SER A 126 -30.44 51.57 17.03
N GLY A 127 -29.17 51.94 16.90
CA GLY A 127 -28.13 51.85 17.93
C GLY A 127 -26.80 51.36 17.37
N SER A 128 -26.03 52.21 16.70
CA SER A 128 -24.81 52.84 17.26
C SER A 128 -23.85 51.87 17.95
N HIS A 129 -22.73 51.57 17.28
CA HIS A 129 -21.50 51.12 17.95
C HIS A 129 -20.29 51.67 17.22
N GLY A 130 -19.81 52.81 17.70
CA GLY A 130 -18.43 53.24 17.56
C GLY A 130 -17.81 53.29 18.96
N GLN A 131 -16.73 52.52 19.17
CA GLN A 131 -15.63 52.73 20.13
C GLN A 131 -14.66 51.55 19.88
N VAL A 132 -13.54 51.68 19.18
CA VAL A 132 -12.28 52.36 19.54
C VAL A 132 -11.60 51.73 20.78
N VAL A 133 -10.60 50.89 20.48
CA VAL A 133 -9.19 50.91 20.94
C VAL A 133 -8.86 51.17 22.41
N GLY A 134 -7.95 50.33 22.91
CA GLY A 134 -7.08 50.55 24.09
C GLY A 134 -7.43 49.55 25.19
N GLU A 135 -6.53 48.93 25.95
CA GLU A 135 -5.09 48.97 26.25
C GLU A 135 -4.96 47.74 27.20
N ARG A 136 -4.03 46.79 27.14
CA ARG A 136 -2.59 46.78 27.37
C ARG A 136 -2.20 45.31 27.56
#